data_AF-A0A2H3DNJ8-F1
#
_entry.id   AF-A0A2H3DNJ8-F1
#
_cell.length_a   1.000
_cell.length_b   1.000
_cell.length_c   1.000
_cell.angle_alpha   90.00
_cell.angle_beta   90.00
_cell.angle_gamma   90.00
#
_symmetry.space_group_name_H-M   'P 1'
#
loop_
_entity.id
_entity.type
_entity.pdbx_description
1 polymer ?
#
loop_
_entity_poly.entity_id
_entity_poly.type
_entity_poly.pdbx_seq_one_letter_code
_entity_poly.pdbx_strand_id
1 'polypeptide(L)'
;MSRLYRPPPTNQRPRDTLDQALHFSVDSALKNLKKCRNQFKTILATFQDELHILERLYYKGKNQHRSALFWKRVAETRRYGSRLNELDLVKLVDGMQHSFFDTNTDNMKKALKGAWTYYPDAKFVSYMRNRLELISNLASKVVLFTE
;
A
#
# COMPACT_ATOMS: atom_id res chain seq x y z
N MET A 1 -6.34 1.20 -16.58
CA MET A 1 -5.09 1.91 -16.94
C MET A 1 -4.52 2.54 -15.66
N SER A 2 -3.71 1.80 -14.91
CA SER A 2 -2.92 2.41 -13.84
C SER A 2 -1.86 3.26 -14.54
N ARG A 3 -1.79 4.57 -14.23
CA ARG A 3 -0.61 5.35 -14.60
C ARG A 3 0.55 4.72 -13.84
N LEU A 4 1.34 3.90 -14.52
CA LEU A 4 2.55 3.27 -14.00
C LEU A 4 3.55 4.38 -13.65
N TYR A 5 3.37 4.99 -12.48
CA TYR A 5 4.42 5.78 -11.87
C TYR A 5 5.52 4.79 -11.51
N ARG A 6 6.53 4.70 -12.37
CA ARG A 6 7.73 3.93 -12.08
C ARG A 6 8.33 4.49 -10.79
N PRO A 7 8.62 3.64 -9.78
CA PRO A 7 9.30 4.12 -8.59
C PRO A 7 10.63 4.75 -8.99
N PRO A 8 11.03 5.87 -8.36
CA PRO A 8 12.37 6.41 -8.57
C PRO A 8 13.41 5.35 -8.20
N PRO A 9 14.60 5.37 -8.83
CA PRO A 9 15.68 4.46 -8.43
C PRO A 9 15.98 4.65 -6.95
N THR A 10 16.04 3.54 -6.22
CA THR A 10 16.33 3.54 -4.78
C THR A 10 17.84 3.78 -4.59
N ASN A 11 18.23 5.04 -4.46
CA ASN A 11 19.61 5.36 -4.09
C ASN A 11 19.76 5.09 -2.59
N GLN A 12 20.28 3.92 -2.25
CA GLN A 12 20.54 3.52 -0.87
C GLN A 12 21.85 4.13 -0.38
N ARG A 13 21.88 4.56 0.89
CA ARG A 13 23.09 5.01 1.57
C ARG A 13 23.41 4.08 2.74
N PRO A 14 24.69 3.78 3.01
CA PRO A 14 25.07 2.92 4.12
C PRO A 14 24.61 3.50 5.46
N ARG A 15 24.21 2.64 6.39
CA ARG A 15 23.81 3.03 7.75
C ARG A 15 24.84 3.91 8.46
N ASP A 16 26.13 3.65 8.24
CA ASP A 16 27.22 4.33 8.93
C ASP A 16 27.34 5.81 8.55
N THR A 17 26.76 6.23 7.42
CA THR A 17 26.72 7.65 7.03
C THR A 17 25.59 8.42 7.71
N LEU A 18 24.70 7.74 8.44
CA LEU A 18 23.63 8.36 9.21
C LEU A 18 24.06 8.57 10.66
N ASP A 19 23.78 9.77 11.20
CA ASP A 19 24.01 10.08 12.60
C ASP A 19 23.39 9.01 13.51
N GLN A 20 24.19 8.51 14.45
CA GLN A 20 23.82 7.46 15.38
C GLN A 20 22.62 7.84 16.25
N ALA A 21 22.43 9.14 16.53
CA ALA A 21 21.25 9.64 17.23
C ALA A 21 19.92 9.31 16.51
N LEU A 22 19.95 9.16 15.18
CA LEU A 22 18.77 8.87 14.37
C LEU A 22 18.48 7.37 14.23
N HIS A 23 19.42 6.50 14.61
CA HIS A 23 19.27 5.04 14.40
C HIS A 23 18.06 4.48 15.16
N PHE A 24 17.83 4.93 16.40
CA PHE A 24 16.66 4.52 17.19
C PHE A 24 15.34 4.92 16.53
N SER A 25 15.30 6.09 15.88
CA SER A 25 14.11 6.55 15.17
C SER A 25 13.80 5.68 13.95
N VAL A 26 14.85 5.29 13.20
CA VAL A 26 14.73 4.36 12.07
C VAL A 26 14.25 2.98 12.53
N ASP A 27 14.80 2.44 13.63
CA ASP A 27 14.36 1.16 14.19
C ASP A 27 12.88 1.18 14.60
N SER A 28 12.46 2.25 15.28
CA SER A 28 11.06 2.47 15.65
C SER A 28 10.15 2.56 14.42
N ALA A 29 10.57 3.31 13.40
CA ALA A 29 9.84 3.43 12.14
C ALA A 29 9.68 2.09 11.42
N LEU A 30 10.74 1.28 11.35
CA LEU A 30 10.70 -0.06 10.74
C LEU A 30 9.80 -1.02 11.51
N LYS A 31 9.81 -0.96 12.85
CA LYS A 31 8.90 -1.74 13.69
C LYS A 31 7.44 -1.37 13.44
N ASN A 32 7.15 -0.07 13.35
CA ASN A 32 5.82 0.43 13.02
C ASN A 32 5.40 0.01 11.61
N LEU A 33 6.32 0.10 10.63
CA LEU A 33 6.08 -0.32 9.26
C LEU A 33 5.69 -1.81 9.18
N LYS A 34 6.40 -2.68 9.91
CA LYS A 34 6.09 -4.11 10.01
C LYS A 34 4.71 -4.35 10.65
N LYS A 35 4.35 -3.58 11.67
CA LYS A 35 3.02 -3.64 12.30
C LYS A 35 1.93 -3.23 11.30
N CYS A 36 2.08 -2.09 10.64
CA CYS A 36 1.14 -1.60 9.63
C CYS A 36 0.99 -2.60 8.47
N ARG A 37 2.08 -3.20 8.01
CA ARG A 37 2.06 -4.24 6.99
C ARG A 37 1.15 -5.41 7.38
N ASN A 38 1.31 -5.94 8.59
CA ASN A 38 0.50 -7.06 9.06
C ASN A 38 -0.98 -6.66 9.18
N GLN A 39 -1.26 -5.45 9.66
CA GLN A 39 -2.62 -4.90 9.70
C GLN A 39 -3.22 -4.77 8.30
N PHE A 40 -2.47 -4.26 7.33
CA PHE A 40 -2.93 -4.15 5.94
C PHE A 40 -3.24 -5.51 5.32
N LYS A 41 -2.44 -6.55 5.60
CA LYS A 41 -2.74 -7.90 5.12
C LYS A 41 -4.11 -8.39 5.60
N THR A 42 -4.40 -8.20 6.88
CA THR A 42 -5.69 -8.60 7.46
C THR A 42 -6.84 -7.76 6.86
N ILE A 43 -6.70 -6.44 6.84
CA ILE A 43 -7.74 -5.52 6.34
C ILE A 43 -8.01 -5.77 4.85
N LEU A 44 -6.98 -5.96 4.03
CA LEU A 44 -7.15 -6.20 2.61
C LEU A 44 -7.79 -7.54 2.30
N ALA A 45 -7.55 -8.57 3.13
CA ALA A 45 -8.24 -9.85 2.97
C ALA A 45 -9.76 -9.67 3.16
N THR A 46 -10.18 -9.03 4.25
CA THR A 46 -11.59 -8.71 4.49
C THR A 46 -12.18 -7.82 3.40
N PHE A 47 -11.43 -6.81 2.97
CA PHE A 47 -11.84 -5.91 1.90
C PHE A 47 -12.03 -6.63 0.56
N GLN A 48 -11.18 -7.62 0.24
CA GLN A 48 -11.31 -8.43 -0.97
C GLN A 48 -12.58 -9.30 -0.92
N ASP A 49 -12.90 -9.88 0.24
CA ASP A 49 -14.15 -10.63 0.43
C ASP A 49 -15.38 -9.76 0.20
N GLU A 50 -15.41 -8.55 0.79
CA GLU A 50 -16.47 -7.57 0.58
C GLU A 50 -16.60 -7.14 -0.89
N LEU A 51 -15.47 -6.90 -1.56
CA LEU A 51 -15.45 -6.54 -2.97
C LEU A 51 -15.97 -7.69 -3.85
N HIS A 52 -15.69 -8.94 -3.50
CA HIS A 52 -16.24 -10.12 -4.18
C HIS A 52 -17.75 -10.26 -3.99
N ILE A 53 -18.28 -9.94 -2.81
CA ILE A 53 -19.72 -9.87 -2.58
C ILE A 53 -20.33 -8.78 -3.45
N LEU A 54 -19.72 -7.58 -3.47
CA LEU A 54 -20.17 -6.45 -4.27
C LEU A 54 -20.15 -6.76 -5.78
N GLU A 55 -19.13 -7.47 -6.27
CA GLU A 55 -19.06 -7.98 -7.65
C GLU A 55 -20.28 -8.86 -7.97
N ARG A 56 -20.57 -9.86 -7.12
CA ARG A 56 -21.71 -10.77 -7.32
C ARG A 56 -23.05 -10.02 -7.31
N LEU A 57 -23.22 -9.09 -6.38
CA LEU A 57 -24.39 -8.22 -6.31
C LEU A 57 -24.52 -7.39 -7.58
N TYR A 58 -23.42 -6.77 -8.04
CA TYR A 58 -23.37 -6.00 -9.27
C TYR A 58 -23.82 -6.85 -10.47
N TYR A 59 -23.27 -8.05 -10.64
CA TYR A 59 -23.67 -8.92 -11.75
C TYR A 59 -25.17 -9.28 -11.72
N LYS A 60 -25.74 -9.52 -10.53
CA LYS A 60 -27.16 -9.88 -10.39
C LYS A 60 -28.11 -8.70 -10.65
N GLY A 61 -27.79 -7.51 -10.17
CA GLY A 61 -28.70 -6.35 -10.25
C GLY A 61 -28.51 -5.45 -11.48
N LYS A 62 -27.48 -5.69 -12.32
CA LYS A 62 -27.08 -4.79 -13.41
C LYS A 62 -28.20 -4.42 -14.37
N ASN A 63 -29.03 -5.39 -14.73
CA ASN A 63 -30.08 -5.20 -15.74
C ASN A 63 -31.39 -4.65 -15.12
N GLN A 64 -31.61 -4.86 -13.82
CA GLN A 64 -32.83 -4.44 -13.12
C GLN A 64 -32.75 -2.99 -12.62
N HIS A 65 -31.55 -2.53 -12.24
CA HIS A 65 -31.37 -1.26 -11.53
C HIS A 65 -30.45 -0.28 -12.25
N ARG A 66 -30.11 -0.51 -13.52
CA ARG A 66 -29.10 0.26 -14.27
C ARG A 66 -29.25 1.78 -14.18
N SER A 67 -30.48 2.29 -14.18
CA SER A 67 -30.80 3.73 -14.13
C SER A 67 -30.92 4.27 -12.70
N ALA A 68 -31.01 3.40 -11.69
CA ALA A 68 -31.23 3.80 -10.32
C ALA A 68 -29.98 4.49 -9.73
N LEU A 69 -30.19 5.54 -8.94
CA LEU A 69 -29.10 6.31 -8.33
C LEU A 69 -28.25 5.46 -7.38
N PHE A 70 -28.88 4.57 -6.60
CA PHE A 70 -28.15 3.65 -5.73
C PHE A 70 -27.25 2.69 -6.54
N TRP A 71 -27.67 2.32 -7.75
CA TRP A 71 -26.90 1.44 -8.61
C TRP A 71 -25.65 2.12 -9.19
N LYS A 72 -25.74 3.42 -9.47
CA LYS A 72 -24.57 4.23 -9.83
C LYS A 72 -23.56 4.24 -8.68
N ARG A 73 -24.02 4.42 -7.42
CA ARG A 73 -23.14 4.34 -6.24
C ARG A 73 -22.48 2.97 -6.11
N VAL A 74 -23.22 1.87 -6.25
CA VAL A 74 -22.67 0.50 -6.26
C VAL A 74 -21.57 0.33 -7.33
N ALA A 75 -21.82 0.83 -8.55
CA ALA A 75 -20.84 0.77 -9.63
C ALA A 75 -19.57 1.60 -9.33
N GLU A 76 -19.72 2.76 -8.68
CA GLU A 76 -18.60 3.61 -8.26
C GLU A 76 -17.80 3.00 -7.12
N THR A 77 -18.45 2.51 -6.07
CA THR A 77 -17.81 1.80 -4.95
C THR A 77 -17.00 0.61 -5.47
N ARG A 78 -17.57 -0.16 -6.39
CA ARG A 78 -16.85 -1.25 -7.07
C ARG A 78 -15.63 -0.73 -7.82
N ARG A 79 -15.78 0.33 -8.64
CA ARG A 79 -14.67 0.90 -9.42
C ARG A 79 -13.53 1.38 -8.53
N TYR A 80 -13.84 2.10 -7.45
CA TYR A 80 -12.83 2.58 -6.51
C TYR A 80 -12.21 1.42 -5.73
N GLY A 81 -12.99 0.42 -5.35
CA GLY A 81 -12.48 -0.73 -4.63
C GLY A 81 -11.57 -1.62 -5.46
N SER A 82 -11.91 -1.89 -6.72
CA SER A 82 -11.00 -2.59 -7.66
C SER A 82 -9.70 -1.81 -7.83
N ARG A 83 -9.79 -0.48 -7.98
CA ARG A 83 -8.60 0.37 -8.11
C ARG A 83 -7.74 0.39 -6.84
N LEU A 84 -8.34 0.29 -5.66
CA LEU A 84 -7.61 0.19 -4.39
C LEU A 84 -6.86 -1.14 -4.30
N ASN A 85 -7.50 -2.23 -4.73
CA ASN A 85 -6.88 -3.57 -4.78
C ASN A 85 -5.70 -3.62 -5.77
N GLU A 86 -5.81 -2.95 -6.92
CA GLU A 86 -4.73 -2.84 -7.92
C GLU A 86 -3.46 -2.13 -7.39
N LEU A 87 -3.57 -1.32 -6.33
CA LEU A 87 -2.44 -0.54 -5.79
C LEU A 87 -1.50 -1.38 -4.91
N ASP A 88 -1.90 -2.60 -4.51
CA ASP A 88 -1.13 -3.56 -3.73
C ASP A 88 -0.33 -2.90 -2.58
N LEU A 89 -1.06 -2.39 -1.58
CA LEU A 89 -0.48 -1.71 -0.41
C LEU A 89 0.60 -2.54 0.28
N VAL A 90 0.41 -3.86 0.35
CA VAL A 90 1.36 -4.75 1.02
C VAL A 90 2.68 -4.74 0.28
N LYS A 91 2.65 -4.85 -1.06
CA LYS A 91 3.85 -4.74 -1.87
C LYS A 91 4.50 -3.37 -1.81
N LEU A 92 3.70 -2.30 -1.71
CA LEU A 92 4.22 -0.94 -1.52
C LEU A 92 4.99 -0.84 -0.18
N VAL A 93 4.39 -1.28 0.92
CA VAL A 93 5.01 -1.28 2.25
C VAL A 93 6.24 -2.20 2.30
N ASP A 94 6.18 -3.37 1.64
CA ASP A 94 7.31 -4.29 1.52
C ASP A 94 8.45 -3.64 0.74
N GLY A 95 8.15 -2.91 -0.34
CA GLY A 95 9.14 -2.13 -1.08
C GLY A 95 9.81 -1.05 -0.23
N MET A 96 9.06 -0.36 0.65
CA MET A 96 9.65 0.57 1.60
C MET A 96 10.57 -0.14 2.58
N GLN A 97 10.10 -1.25 3.18
CA GLN A 97 10.88 -2.00 4.16
C GLN A 97 12.18 -2.54 3.55
N HIS A 98 12.09 -3.09 2.34
CA HIS A 98 13.23 -3.60 1.59
C HIS A 98 14.28 -2.52 1.27
N SER A 99 13.89 -1.25 1.12
CA SER A 99 14.84 -0.19 0.84
C SER A 99 15.84 0.09 1.97
N PHE A 100 15.63 -0.47 3.16
CA PHE A 100 16.56 -0.38 4.30
C PHE A 100 17.57 -1.53 4.39
N PHE A 101 17.49 -2.50 3.48
CA PHE A 101 18.34 -3.68 3.46
C PHE A 101 19.08 -3.77 2.13
N ASP A 102 20.20 -4.48 2.14
CA ASP A 102 20.99 -4.73 0.94
C ASP A 102 20.21 -5.61 -0.05
N THR A 103 19.94 -5.07 -1.23
CA THR A 103 19.24 -5.79 -2.31
C THR A 103 20.08 -6.91 -2.93
N ASN A 104 21.39 -6.95 -2.66
CA ASN A 104 22.29 -8.01 -3.16
C ASN A 104 22.32 -9.27 -2.27
N THR A 105 21.58 -9.30 -1.17
CA THR A 105 21.50 -10.51 -0.35
C THR A 105 20.50 -11.51 -0.95
N ASP A 106 20.99 -12.66 -1.41
CA ASP A 106 20.19 -13.81 -1.88
C ASP A 106 19.12 -14.30 -0.89
N ASN A 107 19.14 -13.80 0.35
CA ASN A 107 18.21 -14.14 1.42
C ASN A 107 17.58 -12.90 2.08
N MET A 108 16.77 -12.15 1.33
CA MET A 108 15.93 -11.04 1.83
C MET A 108 15.16 -11.40 3.12
N LYS A 109 14.66 -12.64 3.23
CA LYS A 109 13.93 -13.14 4.41
C LYS A 109 14.78 -13.23 5.67
N LYS A 110 16.10 -13.46 5.54
CA LYS A 110 17.05 -13.43 6.66
C LYS A 110 17.45 -11.99 6.98
N ALA A 111 17.68 -11.15 5.96
CA ALA A 111 17.99 -9.74 6.12
C ALA A 111 16.90 -9.00 6.92
N LEU A 112 15.62 -9.24 6.62
CA LEU A 112 14.46 -8.69 7.32
C LEU A 112 14.34 -9.06 8.82
N LYS A 113 15.15 -10.02 9.29
CA LYS A 113 15.22 -10.41 10.71
C LYS A 113 16.42 -9.78 11.44
N GLY A 114 17.38 -9.23 10.70
CA GLY A 114 18.56 -8.58 11.23
C GLY A 114 18.39 -7.06 11.37
N ALA A 115 19.48 -6.40 11.78
CA ALA A 115 19.54 -4.94 11.77
C ALA A 115 19.52 -4.41 10.33
N TRP A 116 18.95 -3.22 10.13
CA TRP A 116 19.00 -2.53 8.85
C TRP A 116 20.44 -2.09 8.54
N THR A 117 20.77 -2.07 7.26
CA THR A 117 22.15 -1.83 6.76
C THR A 117 22.23 -0.61 5.85
N TYR A 118 21.09 -0.21 5.27
CA TYR A 118 20.99 0.93 4.38
C TYR A 118 19.77 1.78 4.73
N TYR A 119 19.71 2.99 4.19
CA TYR A 119 18.50 3.81 4.21
C TYR A 119 18.25 4.43 2.83
N PRO A 120 16.98 4.60 2.42
CA PRO A 120 16.63 5.18 1.14
C PRO A 120 16.87 6.69 1.10
N ASP A 121 17.05 7.23 -0.10
CA ASP A 121 17.11 8.68 -0.31
C ASP A 121 15.75 9.37 -0.07
N ALA A 122 15.79 10.68 0.17
CA ALA A 122 14.60 11.47 0.41
C ALA A 122 13.61 11.41 -0.77
N LYS A 123 14.09 11.26 -2.01
CA LYS A 123 13.25 11.17 -3.21
C LYS A 123 12.36 9.93 -3.17
N PHE A 124 12.94 8.78 -2.82
CA PHE A 124 12.19 7.53 -2.65
C PHE A 124 11.19 7.65 -1.49
N VAL A 125 11.59 8.21 -0.35
CA VAL A 125 10.70 8.42 0.80
C VAL A 125 9.51 9.33 0.43
N SER A 126 9.76 10.44 -0.27
CA SER A 126 8.71 11.34 -0.75
C SER A 126 7.78 10.67 -1.76
N TYR A 127 8.33 9.86 -2.66
CA TYR A 127 7.51 9.05 -3.58
C TYR A 127 6.58 8.11 -2.79
N MET A 128 7.10 7.38 -1.82
CA MET A 128 6.31 6.46 -1.00
C MET A 128 5.21 7.18 -0.22
N ARG A 129 5.52 8.35 0.36
CA ARG A 129 4.53 9.22 1.01
C ARG A 129 3.40 9.61 0.06
N ASN A 130 3.74 10.13 -1.12
CA ASN A 130 2.74 10.55 -2.11
C ASN A 130 1.86 9.36 -2.55
N ARG A 131 2.43 8.16 -2.67
CA ARG A 131 1.67 6.94 -2.98
C ARG A 131 0.67 6.60 -1.89
N LEU A 132 1.08 6.65 -0.62
CA LEU A 132 0.21 6.38 0.53
C LEU A 132 -0.90 7.43 0.65
N GLU A 133 -0.61 8.69 0.37
CA GLU A 133 -1.61 9.76 0.36
C GLU A 133 -2.66 9.55 -0.73
N LEU A 134 -2.25 9.19 -1.95
CA LEU A 134 -3.18 8.84 -3.03
C LEU A 134 -4.07 7.65 -2.68
N ILE A 135 -3.50 6.64 -2.02
CA ILE A 135 -4.23 5.47 -1.52
C ILE A 135 -5.25 5.89 -0.46
N SER A 136 -4.84 6.70 0.51
CA SER A 136 -5.72 7.20 1.57
C SER A 136 -6.89 7.99 0.97
N ASN A 137 -6.62 8.88 0.02
CA ASN A 137 -7.64 9.64 -0.70
C ASN A 137 -8.60 8.73 -1.50
N LEU A 138 -8.10 7.63 -2.06
CA LEU A 138 -8.94 6.66 -2.75
C LEU A 138 -9.81 5.87 -1.77
N ALA A 139 -9.26 5.47 -0.62
CA ALA A 139 -9.99 4.76 0.43
C ALA A 139 -11.11 5.63 1.03
N SER A 140 -10.86 6.91 1.28
CA SER A 140 -11.89 7.85 1.73
C SER A 140 -13.06 7.95 0.75
N LYS A 141 -12.79 7.87 -0.56
CA LYS A 141 -13.87 7.84 -1.57
C LYS A 141 -14.70 6.57 -1.48
N VAL A 142 -14.14 5.42 -1.11
CA VAL A 142 -14.93 4.18 -0.94
C VAL A 142 -15.88 4.31 0.25
N VAL A 143 -15.42 4.90 1.36
CA VAL A 143 -16.18 5.06 2.62
C VAL A 143 -17.30 6.10 2.52
N LEU A 144 -17.10 7.20 1.77
CA LEU A 144 -18.11 8.25 1.64
C LEU A 144 -19.35 7.86 0.80
N PHE A 145 -19.36 6.71 0.13
CA PHE A 145 -20.53 6.22 -0.61
C PHE A 145 -21.34 5.18 0.16
N THR A 146 -20.91 4.81 1.37
CA THR A 146 -21.64 3.90 2.26
C THR A 146 -22.51 4.61 3.29
N GLU A 147 -22.45 5.94 3.37
CA GLU A 147 -23.37 6.82 4.13
C GLU A 147 -24.39 7.49 3.18
#